data_AF-A0A965DZS0-F1
#
_entry.id   AF-A0A965DZS0-F1
#
_cell.length_a   1.000
_cell.length_b   1.000
_cell.length_c   1.000
_cell.angle_alpha   90.00
_cell.angle_beta   90.00
_cell.angle_gamma   90.00
#
_symmetry.space_group_name_H-M   'P 1'
#
loop_
_entity.id
_entity.type
_entity.pdbx_description
1 polymer ?
#
loop_
_entity_poly.entity_id
_entity_poly.type
_entity_poly.pdbx_seq_one_letter_code
_entity_poly.pdbx_strand_id
1 'polypeptide(L)'
;MSRQPLLYTGSVGPTNARVNLTGYTLEAKVFTPVFANPSGEMADGAYTVGAIAATFAVGAVNLSQGQVAISLTETQTAALSPAVGYRWYFRAQDATGYTLTWLSGSFTA
;
A
#
# COMPACT_ATOMS: atom_id res chain seq x y z
N MET A 1 29.26 23.85 26.40
CA MET A 1 28.83 22.48 26.07
C MET A 1 28.35 22.46 24.62
N SER A 2 29.17 22.00 23.69
CA SER A 2 28.77 21.87 22.27
C SER A 2 28.07 20.54 22.05
N ARG A 3 26.93 20.55 21.36
CA ARG A 3 26.23 19.34 20.92
C ARG A 3 26.80 18.95 19.56
N GLN A 4 27.51 17.82 19.47
CA GLN A 4 27.84 17.20 18.20
C GLN A 4 26.55 16.67 17.54
N PRO A 5 26.31 16.95 16.25
CA PRO A 5 25.26 16.25 15.51
C PRO A 5 25.72 14.81 15.25
N LEU A 6 24.85 13.84 15.58
CA LEU A 6 25.03 12.45 15.17
C LEU A 6 24.85 12.38 13.64
N LEU A 7 25.95 12.24 12.89
CA LEU A 7 25.87 11.79 11.51
C LEU A 7 25.62 10.28 11.52
N TYR A 8 24.45 9.86 11.05
CA TYR A 8 24.22 8.47 10.70
C TYR A 8 24.88 8.16 9.36
N THR A 9 25.94 7.36 9.38
CA THR A 9 26.57 6.74 8.20
C THR A 9 26.17 5.27 8.13
N GLY A 10 24.90 5.01 7.83
CA GLY A 10 24.45 3.68 7.43
C GLY A 10 24.68 3.43 5.95
N SER A 11 25.13 2.21 5.61
CA SER A 11 25.25 1.72 4.25
C SER A 11 23.92 1.87 3.50
N VAL A 12 23.91 2.65 2.42
CA VAL A 12 22.77 2.75 1.52
C VAL A 12 22.78 1.49 0.64
N GLY A 13 22.16 0.41 1.13
CA GLY A 13 21.69 -0.68 0.27
C GLY A 13 20.83 -0.10 -0.86
N PRO A 14 20.74 -0.80 -2.02
CA PRO A 14 20.59 -0.19 -3.34
C PRO A 14 19.58 0.95 -3.26
N THR A 15 20.07 2.17 -3.53
CA THR A 15 19.29 3.43 -3.57
C THR A 15 17.81 3.12 -3.71
N ASN A 16 16.99 3.41 -2.69
CA ASN A 16 15.53 3.29 -2.75
C ASN A 16 15.06 3.90 -4.07
N ALA A 17 14.99 3.07 -5.11
CA ALA A 17 14.80 3.54 -6.46
C ALA A 17 13.33 3.90 -6.48
N ARG A 18 13.06 5.20 -6.45
CA ARG A 18 11.71 5.72 -6.48
C ARG A 18 11.02 5.10 -7.69
N VAL A 19 9.95 4.34 -7.43
CA VAL A 19 9.18 3.71 -8.51
C VAL A 19 8.53 4.83 -9.31
N ASN A 20 8.76 4.85 -10.62
CA ASN A 20 8.07 5.76 -11.53
C ASN A 20 6.67 5.22 -11.80
N LEU A 21 5.65 5.95 -11.33
CA LEU A 21 4.23 5.61 -11.47
C LEU A 21 3.55 6.39 -12.61
N THR A 22 4.32 7.05 -13.47
CA THR A 22 3.76 7.81 -14.60
C THR A 22 3.00 6.87 -15.53
N GLY A 23 1.74 7.21 -15.83
CA GLY A 23 0.88 6.38 -16.67
C GLY A 23 0.23 5.19 -15.95
N TYR A 24 0.44 5.03 -14.65
CA TYR A 24 -0.24 4.02 -13.84
C TYR A 24 -1.60 4.54 -13.35
N THR A 25 -2.60 3.66 -13.32
CA THR A 25 -3.82 3.83 -12.54
C THR A 25 -3.54 3.44 -11.09
N LEU A 26 -3.96 4.29 -10.16
CA LEU A 26 -3.64 4.16 -8.74
C LEU A 26 -4.90 3.87 -7.93
N GLU A 27 -4.81 2.95 -6.98
CA GLU A 27 -5.91 2.58 -6.10
C GLU A 27 -5.39 2.30 -4.68
N ALA A 28 -6.14 2.70 -3.66
CA ALA A 28 -5.91 2.26 -2.28
C ALA A 28 -7.23 1.87 -1.62
N LYS A 29 -7.24 0.76 -0.88
CA LYS A 29 -8.42 0.25 -0.16
C LYS A 29 -8.06 -0.44 1.15
N VAL A 30 -9.01 -0.44 2.09
CA VAL A 30 -9.06 -1.36 3.24
C VAL A 30 -10.02 -2.49 2.90
N PHE A 31 -9.65 -3.74 3.20
CA PHE A 31 -10.46 -4.91 2.92
C PHE A 31 -10.34 -5.97 4.02
N THR A 32 -11.34 -6.85 4.10
CA THR A 32 -11.27 -8.07 4.92
C THR A 32 -10.57 -9.18 4.12
N PRO A 33 -9.46 -9.76 4.58
CA PRO A 33 -8.84 -10.91 3.92
C PRO A 33 -9.72 -12.15 4.11
N VAL A 34 -9.90 -12.94 3.04
CA VAL A 34 -10.71 -14.17 3.06
C VAL A 34 -9.83 -15.43 3.24
N PHE A 35 -8.54 -15.33 2.97
CA PHE A 35 -7.55 -16.40 3.13
C PHE A 35 -6.18 -15.80 3.46
N ALA A 36 -5.37 -16.47 4.30
CA ALA A 36 -4.00 -16.07 4.60
C ALA A 36 -3.03 -16.93 3.78
N ASN A 37 -2.30 -16.32 2.84
CA ASN A 37 -1.14 -16.99 2.25
C ASN A 37 0.07 -16.85 3.20
N PRO A 38 0.78 -17.94 3.54
CA PRO A 38 2.04 -17.88 4.27
C PRO A 38 3.12 -16.97 3.65
N SER A 39 3.09 -16.70 2.33
CA SER A 39 4.04 -15.77 1.68
C SER A 39 3.60 -14.29 1.70
N GLY A 40 2.37 -13.97 2.10
CA GLY A 40 1.91 -12.59 2.30
C GLY A 40 1.57 -11.76 1.04
N GLU A 41 1.79 -12.29 -0.17
CA GLU A 41 1.61 -11.60 -1.46
C GLU A 41 0.18 -11.67 -2.02
N MET A 42 -0.29 -10.60 -2.69
CA MET A 42 -1.64 -10.52 -3.30
C MET A 42 -1.76 -11.11 -4.72
N ALA A 43 -0.65 -11.37 -5.42
CA ALA A 43 -0.68 -11.93 -6.77
C ALA A 43 -0.73 -13.47 -6.75
N ASP A 44 -1.17 -14.08 -7.85
CA ASP A 44 -1.26 -15.54 -8.08
C ASP A 44 -2.43 -16.27 -7.37
N GLY A 45 -3.58 -15.60 -7.23
CA GLY A 45 -4.81 -16.22 -6.70
C GLY A 45 -4.86 -16.41 -5.18
N ALA A 46 -3.94 -15.78 -4.44
CA ALA A 46 -3.64 -16.12 -3.05
C ALA A 46 -4.29 -15.24 -1.96
N TYR A 47 -4.82 -14.06 -2.30
CA TYR A 47 -5.78 -13.33 -1.45
C TYR A 47 -6.96 -12.92 -2.31
N THR A 48 -8.14 -13.47 -2.06
CA THR A 48 -9.37 -12.84 -2.55
C THR A 48 -9.61 -11.60 -1.71
N VAL A 49 -9.61 -10.43 -2.34
CA VAL A 49 -10.10 -9.20 -1.71
C VAL A 49 -11.55 -9.48 -1.31
N GLY A 50 -11.81 -9.57 0.00
CA GLY A 50 -13.15 -9.75 0.52
C GLY A 50 -13.95 -8.45 0.43
N ALA A 51 -14.81 -8.20 1.42
CA ALA A 51 -15.54 -6.94 1.48
C ALA A 51 -14.55 -5.77 1.57
N ILE A 52 -14.73 -4.78 0.68
CA ILE A 52 -14.07 -3.49 0.82
C ILE A 52 -14.72 -2.79 2.02
N ALA A 53 -13.90 -2.40 2.98
CA ALA A 53 -14.36 -1.67 4.15
C ALA A 53 -14.21 -0.16 3.98
N ALA A 54 -13.20 0.29 3.22
CA ALA A 54 -12.99 1.70 2.88
C ALA A 54 -12.19 1.87 1.58
N THR A 55 -12.43 2.96 0.87
CA THR A 55 -11.62 3.42 -0.29
C THR A 55 -10.97 4.77 0.03
N PHE A 56 -9.88 5.07 -0.67
CA PHE A 56 -9.16 6.33 -0.51
C PHE A 56 -9.11 7.09 -1.84
N ALA A 57 -9.13 8.42 -1.76
CA ALA A 57 -8.76 9.25 -2.89
C ALA A 57 -7.23 9.32 -2.97
N VAL A 58 -6.69 8.88 -4.11
CA VAL A 58 -5.27 8.95 -4.41
C VAL A 58 -5.03 10.09 -5.40
N GLY A 59 -4.26 11.09 -4.96
CA GLY A 59 -3.81 12.22 -5.79
C GLY A 59 -2.35 12.05 -6.21
N ALA A 60 -2.04 12.46 -7.44
CA ALA A 60 -0.66 12.53 -7.91
C ALA A 60 0.03 13.76 -7.30
N VAL A 61 1.23 13.58 -6.74
CA VAL A 61 2.10 14.68 -6.29
C VAL A 61 3.30 14.81 -7.22
N ASN A 62 4.04 13.72 -7.42
CA ASN A 62 5.13 13.62 -8.37
C ASN A 62 5.39 12.14 -8.72
N LEU A 63 4.71 11.66 -9.77
CA LEU A 63 4.69 10.23 -10.11
C LEU A 63 6.04 9.69 -10.59
N SER A 64 6.87 10.51 -11.24
CA SER A 64 8.21 10.10 -11.65
C SER A 64 9.17 9.89 -10.48
N GLN A 65 8.83 10.44 -9.31
CA GLN A 65 9.51 10.23 -8.04
C GLN A 65 8.74 9.32 -7.07
N GLY A 66 7.67 8.67 -7.53
CA GLY A 66 6.82 7.79 -6.73
C GLY A 66 6.06 8.50 -5.61
N GLN A 67 5.85 9.82 -5.73
CA GLN A 67 5.16 10.61 -4.70
C GLN A 67 3.67 10.72 -5.01
N VAL A 68 2.85 10.27 -4.07
CA VAL A 68 1.39 10.31 -4.13
C VAL A 68 0.84 10.84 -2.81
N ALA A 69 -0.29 11.54 -2.88
CA ALA A 69 -1.08 11.94 -1.72
C ALA A 69 -2.23 10.94 -1.58
N ILE A 70 -2.34 10.30 -0.41
CA ILE A 70 -3.45 9.39 -0.12
C ILE A 70 -4.27 10.03 0.98
N SER A 71 -5.53 10.31 0.68
CA SER A 71 -6.49 10.88 1.62
C SER A 71 -7.69 9.96 1.76
N LEU A 72 -8.18 9.79 2.98
CA LEU A 72 -9.42 9.07 3.20
C LEU A 72 -10.56 9.95 2.71
N THR A 73 -11.14 9.59 1.56
CA THR A 73 -12.50 10.02 1.24
C THR A 73 -13.41 8.90 1.69
N GLU A 74 -14.02 9.10 2.85
CA GLU A 74 -14.78 8.06 3.54
C GLU A 74 -15.94 7.56 2.67
N THR A 75 -15.74 6.41 2.02
CA THR A 75 -16.79 5.62 1.36
C THR A 75 -16.86 4.27 2.06
N GLN A 76 -17.07 4.29 3.39
CA GLN A 76 -17.24 3.07 4.14
C GLN A 76 -18.58 2.44 3.78
N THR A 77 -18.56 1.25 3.18
CA THR A 77 -19.78 0.48 2.91
C THR A 77 -20.27 -0.29 4.15
N ALA A 78 -19.43 -0.39 5.19
CA ALA A 78 -19.75 -0.97 6.49
C ALA A 78 -18.90 -0.32 7.59
N ALA A 79 -19.44 -0.18 8.80
CA ALA A 79 -18.67 0.29 9.95
C ALA A 79 -17.57 -0.73 10.31
N LEU A 80 -16.34 -0.26 10.49
CA LEU A 80 -15.22 -1.09 10.92
C LEU A 80 -15.47 -1.68 12.32
N SER A 81 -15.57 -3.00 12.40
CA SER A 81 -15.64 -3.73 13.66
C SER A 81 -14.25 -4.10 14.19
N PRO A 82 -13.94 -3.88 15.49
CA PRO A 82 -12.68 -4.31 16.08
C PRO A 82 -12.53 -5.85 16.15
N ALA A 83 -13.62 -6.61 15.94
CA ALA A 83 -13.59 -8.07 15.89
C ALA A 83 -13.13 -8.63 14.52
N VAL A 84 -12.86 -7.77 13.55
CA VAL A 84 -12.49 -8.15 12.18
C VAL A 84 -11.06 -7.72 11.90
N GLY A 85 -10.24 -8.66 11.38
CA GLY A 85 -8.91 -8.34 10.86
C GLY A 85 -9.03 -7.67 9.49
N TYR A 86 -8.53 -6.44 9.35
CA TYR A 86 -8.49 -5.74 8.07
C TYR A 86 -7.06 -5.60 7.56
N ARG A 87 -6.91 -5.55 6.24
CA ARG A 87 -5.65 -5.20 5.58
C ARG A 87 -5.86 -4.00 4.68
N TRP A 88 -4.77 -3.29 4.43
CA TRP A 88 -4.73 -2.18 3.50
C TRP A 88 -3.81 -2.52 2.34
N TYR A 89 -4.19 -2.12 1.14
CA TYR A 89 -3.30 -2.13 0.00
C TYR A 89 -3.27 -0.80 -0.73
N PHE A 90 -2.14 -0.53 -1.36
CA PHE A 90 -1.97 0.41 -2.46
C PHE A 90 -1.59 -0.38 -3.70
N ARG A 91 -2.25 -0.10 -4.82
CA ARG A 91 -2.04 -0.78 -6.09
C ARG A 91 -1.78 0.27 -7.17
N ALA A 92 -0.76 0.02 -7.98
CA ALA A 92 -0.52 0.74 -9.21
C ALA A 92 -0.57 -0.26 -10.38
N GLN A 93 -1.38 0.03 -11.38
CA GLN A 93 -1.48 -0.80 -12.59
C GLN A 93 -1.15 0.04 -13.83
N ASP A 94 -0.24 -0.44 -14.67
CA ASP A 94 0.06 0.21 -15.94
C ASP A 94 -0.95 -0.15 -17.04
N ALA A 95 -0.82 0.49 -18.21
CA ALA A 95 -1.70 0.25 -19.35
C ALA A 95 -1.57 -1.18 -19.95
N THR A 96 -0.50 -1.91 -19.63
CA THR A 96 -0.28 -3.29 -20.08
C THR A 96 -0.90 -4.32 -19.14
N GLY A 97 -1.37 -3.88 -17.97
CA GLY A 97 -1.94 -4.72 -16.92
C GLY A 97 -0.93 -5.15 -15.85
N TYR A 98 0.34 -4.78 -15.98
CA TYR A 98 1.34 -5.04 -14.95
C TYR A 98 0.96 -4.29 -13.67
N THR A 99 1.01 -5.02 -12.55
CA THR A 99 0.48 -4.54 -11.28
C THR A 99 1.55 -4.59 -10.19
N LEU A 100 1.79 -3.44 -9.58
CA LEU A 100 2.53 -3.31 -8.34
C LEU A 100 1.54 -3.22 -7.19
N THR A 101 1.72 -4.04 -6.16
CA THR A 101 0.86 -4.01 -4.97
C THR A 101 1.72 -3.91 -3.71
N TRP A 102 1.48 -2.87 -2.93
CA TRP A 102 2.04 -2.67 -1.60
C TRP A 102 0.98 -2.99 -0.57
N LEU A 103 1.35 -3.80 0.42
CA LEU A 103 0.46 -4.29 1.45
C LEU A 103 0.89 -3.79 2.82
N SER A 104 -0.09 -3.46 3.66
CA SER A 104 0.12 -3.21 5.08
C SER A 104 -0.77 -4.12 5.92
N GLY A 105 -0.34 -4.34 7.15
CA GLY A 105 -0.96 -5.26 8.11
C GLY A 105 -0.53 -6.71 7.89
N SER A 106 -0.35 -7.42 8.99
CA SER A 106 -0.23 -8.88 9.03
C SER A 106 -1.62 -9.50 9.21
N PHE A 107 -1.84 -10.65 8.58
CA PHE A 107 -3.03 -11.46 8.81
C PHE A 107 -2.59 -12.92 8.93
N THR A 108 -3.02 -13.56 10.00
CA THR A 108 -2.89 -14.99 10.22
C THR A 108 -4.30 -15.53 10.35
N ALA A 109 -4.66 -16.50 9.50
CA ALA A 109 -5.97 -17.16 9.54
C ALA A 109 -6.12 -18.01 10.81
#